data_AF-A0A0M0L7U8-F1
#
_entry.id   AF-A0A0M0L7U8-F1
#
_cell.length_a   1.000
_cell.length_b   1.000
_cell.length_c   1.000
_cell.angle_alpha   90.00
_cell.angle_beta   90.00
_cell.angle_gamma   90.00
#
_symmetry.space_group_name_H-M   'P 1'
#
loop_
_entity.id
_entity.type
_entity.pdbx_description
1 polymer ?
#
loop_
_entity_poly.entity_id
_entity_poly.type
_entity_poly.pdbx_seq_one_letter_code
_entity_poly.pdbx_strand_id
1 'polypeptide(L)' 'MKKKYEVTFKMINGEIGHLIEAKSLDRARKSIQDKFEQDLDSPVLALEDDLVLVKANVQYFMLKEYEGYPEED' A
#
# COMPACT_ATOMS: atom_id res chain seq x y z
N MET A 1 6.24 -14.99 -11.31
CA MET A 1 5.40 -15.18 -10.09
C MET A 1 5.13 -13.83 -9.46
N LYS A 2 3.95 -13.63 -8.86
CA LYS A 2 3.69 -12.46 -8.01
C LYS A 2 4.23 -12.74 -6.60
N LYS A 3 4.70 -11.72 -5.92
CA LYS A 3 5.13 -11.71 -4.52
C LYS A 3 4.18 -10.81 -3.72
N LYS A 4 4.07 -11.06 -2.42
CA LYS A 4 3.33 -10.19 -1.49
C LYS A 4 4.25 -9.11 -0.94
N TYR A 5 3.71 -7.91 -0.83
CA TYR A 5 4.38 -6.76 -0.24
C TYR A 5 3.46 -6.15 0.78
N GLU A 6 3.99 -5.77 1.93
CA GLU A 6 3.28 -4.93 2.89
C GLU A 6 3.52 -3.47 2.52
N VAL A 7 2.43 -2.73 2.30
CA VAL A 7 2.43 -1.28 2.24
C VAL A 7 1.94 -0.73 3.58
N THR A 8 2.76 0.12 4.21
CA THR A 8 2.40 0.81 5.44
C THR A 8 2.20 2.29 5.15
N PHE A 9 0.97 2.78 5.33
CA PHE A 9 0.64 4.20 5.24
C PHE A 9 0.84 4.87 6.58
N LYS A 10 1.71 5.88 6.62
CA LYS A 10 1.91 6.73 7.79
C LYS A 10 0.96 7.91 7.67
N MET A 11 -0.01 7.94 8.58
CA MET A 11 -1.08 8.91 8.63
C MET A 11 -0.78 9.97 9.69
N ILE A 12 -1.45 11.12 9.62
CA ILE A 12 -1.33 12.17 10.64
C ILE A 12 -1.62 11.65 12.06
N ASN A 13 -2.52 10.66 12.19
CA ASN A 13 -3.04 10.14 13.45
C ASN A 13 -2.72 8.66 13.70
N GLY A 14 -1.77 8.06 12.97
CA GLY A 14 -1.42 6.65 13.16
C GLY A 14 -0.80 6.02 11.92
N GLU A 15 -0.91 4.71 11.82
CA GLU A 15 -0.47 3.97 10.65
C GLU A 15 -1.43 2.84 10.29
N ILE A 16 -1.47 2.49 9.01
CA ILE A 16 -2.29 1.39 8.49
C ILE A 16 -1.42 0.55 7.55
N GLY A 17 -1.30 -0.74 7.86
CA GLY A 17 -0.65 -1.74 7.00
C GLY A 17 -1.66 -2.45 6.10
N HIS A 18 -1.26 -2.76 4.87
CA HIS A 18 -2.06 -3.53 3.92
C HIS A 18 -1.17 -4.39 3.03
N LEU A 19 -1.64 -5.58 2.66
CA LEU A 19 -0.90 -6.47 1.77
C LEU A 19 -1.33 -6.23 0.32
N ILE A 20 -0.34 -6.14 -0.57
CA ILE A 20 -0.56 -6.03 -2.02
C ILE A 20 0.27 -7.06 -2.77
N GLU A 21 -0.19 -7.46 -3.95
CA GLU A 21 0.55 -8.36 -4.81
C GLU A 21 1.21 -7.65 -5.98
N ALA A 22 2.51 -7.86 -6.19
CA ALA A 22 3.24 -7.30 -7.32
C ALA A 22 4.33 -8.24 -7.83
N LYS A 23 4.87 -7.95 -9.02
CA LYS A 23 5.98 -8.72 -9.60
C LYS A 23 7.34 -8.39 -8.97
N SER A 24 7.50 -7.19 -8.42
CA SER A 24 8.72 -6.70 -7.77
C SER A 24 8.40 -5.52 -6.85
N LEU A 25 9.33 -5.16 -5.95
CA LEU A 25 9.19 -4.01 -5.05
C LEU A 25 8.98 -2.69 -5.82
N ASP A 26 9.71 -2.48 -6.90
CA ASP A 26 9.55 -1.28 -7.74
C ASP A 26 8.17 -1.22 -8.41
N ARG A 27 7.62 -2.37 -8.82
CA ARG A 27 6.27 -2.45 -9.39
C ARG A 27 5.21 -2.17 -8.33
N ALA A 28 5.41 -2.68 -7.11
CA ALA A 28 4.55 -2.37 -5.96
C ALA A 28 4.57 -0.88 -5.62
N ARG A 29 5.77 -0.27 -5.59
CA ARG A 29 5.94 1.16 -5.36
C ARG A 29 5.24 1.98 -6.44
N LYS A 30 5.49 1.66 -7.69
CA LYS A 30 4.88 2.37 -8.82
C LYS A 30 3.36 2.26 -8.80
N SER A 31 2.79 1.09 -8.49
CA SER A 31 1.33 0.95 -8.44
C SER A 31 0.67 1.82 -7.36
N ILE A 32 1.34 2.02 -6.22
CA ILE A 32 0.83 2.92 -5.18
C ILE A 32 0.99 4.38 -5.60
N GLN A 33 2.16 4.77 -6.13
CA GLN A 33 2.40 6.14 -6.64
C GLN A 33 1.39 6.52 -7.73
N ASP A 34 1.20 5.65 -8.72
CA ASP A 34 0.27 5.86 -9.83
C ASP A 34 -1.16 6.12 -9.29
N LYS A 35 -1.59 5.49 -8.20
CA LYS A 35 -2.91 5.77 -7.58
C LYS A 35 -3.01 7.15 -6.90
N PHE A 36 -1.90 7.69 -6.41
CA PHE A 36 -1.87 9.07 -5.91
C PHE A 36 -1.90 10.06 -7.07
N GLU A 37 -1.14 9.78 -8.13
CA GLU A 37 -0.90 10.69 -9.26
C GLU A 37 -2.01 10.72 -10.33
N GLN A 38 -2.66 9.58 -10.60
CA GLN A 38 -3.64 9.48 -11.69
C GLN A 38 -5.04 9.93 -11.30
N ASP A 39 -5.36 9.89 -10.00
CA ASP A 39 -6.70 10.17 -9.49
C ASP A 39 -6.71 11.46 -8.68
N LEU A 40 -6.24 12.56 -9.29
CA LEU A 40 -6.12 13.86 -8.61
C LEU A 40 -7.48 14.43 -8.18
N ASP A 41 -8.54 14.07 -8.89
CA ASP A 41 -9.91 14.53 -8.61
C ASP A 41 -10.56 13.75 -7.45
N SER A 42 -10.05 12.55 -7.12
CA SER A 42 -10.53 11.78 -5.98
C SER A 42 -9.79 12.18 -4.69
N PRO A 43 -10.53 12.53 -3.62
CA PRO A 43 -9.94 12.80 -2.31
C PRO A 43 -9.46 11.53 -1.61
N VAL A 44 -9.77 10.35 -2.16
CA VAL A 44 -9.49 9.05 -1.54
C VAL A 44 -8.55 8.19 -2.38
N LEU A 45 -7.74 7.41 -1.68
CA LEU A 45 -6.94 6.31 -2.21
C LEU A 45 -7.69 5.02 -1.94
N ALA A 46 -8.15 4.34 -3.00
CA ALA A 46 -8.74 3.00 -2.90
C ALA A 46 -7.70 1.92 -3.28
N LEU A 47 -7.46 1.00 -2.36
CA LEU A 47 -6.53 -0.13 -2.48
C LEU A 47 -7.29 -1.44 -2.37
N GLU A 48 -7.43 -2.12 -3.50
CA GLU A 48 -8.31 -3.29 -3.68
C GLU A 48 -9.66 -3.11 -2.94
N ASP A 49 -10.46 -4.16 -2.77
CA ASP A 49 -11.86 -3.98 -2.32
C ASP A 49 -11.99 -3.65 -0.82
N ASP A 50 -10.89 -3.64 -0.06
CA ASP A 50 -10.92 -3.67 1.41
C ASP A 50 -10.34 -2.44 2.11
N LEU A 51 -9.63 -1.55 1.41
CA LEU A 51 -9.01 -0.38 2.04
C LEU A 51 -9.22 0.92 1.27
N VAL A 52 -9.90 1.88 1.91
CA VAL A 52 -10.08 3.24 1.42
C VAL A 52 -9.49 4.22 2.42
N LEU A 53 -8.58 5.08 1.95
CA LEU A 53 -7.90 6.11 2.75
C LEU A 53 -8.19 7.50 2.21
N VAL A 54 -8.30 8.51 3.07
CA VAL A 54 -8.33 9.91 2.62
C VAL A 54 -6.90 10.38 2.33
N LYS A 55 -6.61 10.81 1.09
CA LYS A 55 -5.25 11.15 0.62
C LYS A 55 -4.60 12.23 1.49
N ALA A 56 -5.35 13.25 1.87
CA ALA A 56 -4.87 14.35 2.71
C ALA A 56 -4.37 13.92 4.10
N ASN A 57 -4.78 12.74 4.58
CA ASN A 57 -4.32 12.21 5.86
C ASN A 57 -3.05 11.35 5.73
N VAL A 58 -2.65 10.96 4.52
CA VAL A 58 -1.43 10.19 4.26
C VAL A 58 -0.25 11.15 4.17
N GLN A 59 0.77 10.96 5.00
CA GLN A 59 2.01 11.73 4.94
C GLN A 59 3.02 11.10 3.99
N TYR A 60 3.21 9.79 4.12
CA TYR A 60 4.05 8.97 3.26
C TYR A 60 3.67 7.50 3.39
N PHE A 61 4.19 6.65 2.50
CA PHE A 61 4.04 5.21 2.60
C PHE A 61 5.39 4.52 2.49
N MET A 62 5.49 3.35 3.10
CA MET A 62 6.64 2.46 3.02
C MET A 62 6.21 1.13 2.43
N LEU A 63 7.13 0.44 1.77
CA LEU A 63 6.92 -0.90 1.20
C LEU A 63 8.00 -1.84 1.68
N LYS A 64 7.60 -3.06 2.04
CA LYS A 64 8.49 -4.16 2.41
C LYS A 64 8.02 -5.44 1.74
N GLU A 65 8.95 -6.32 1.38
CA GLU A 65 8.59 -7.67 0.94
C GLU A 65 7.97 -8.41 2.14
N TYR A 66 6.82 -9.03 1.93
CA TYR A 66 6.13 -9.77 2.98
C TYR A 66 6.65 -11.21 2.98
N GLU A 67 7.46 -11.54 3.98
CA GLU A 67 8.10 -12.86 4.09
C GLU A 67 7.16 -13.94 4.67
N GLY A 68 5.92 -13.56 5.04
CA GLY A 68 5.03 -14.43 5.81
C GLY A 68 5.43 -14.47 7.28
N TYR A 69 4.48 -14.80 8.16
CA TYR A 69 4.88 -15.35 9.45
C TYR A 69 5.37 -16.77 9.21
N PRO A 70 6.45 -17.25 9.85
CA PRO A 70 6.67 -18.68 9.93
C PRO A 70 5.40 -19.28 10.52
N GLU A 71 4.75 -20.18 9.77
CA GLU A 71 3.74 -21.04 10.35
C GLU A 71 4.46 -21.84 11.45
N GLU A 72 4.14 -21.58 12.71
CA GLU A 72 4.59 -22.45 13.80
C GLU A 72 3.85 -23.78 13.62
N ASP A 73 4.56 -24.78 13.10
CA ASP A 73 4.14 -26.20 13.06
C ASP A 73 3.97 -26.79 14.47
#